data_AF-A0A126NKK9-F1
#
_entry.id   AF-A0A126NKK9-F1
#
_cell.length_a   1.000
_cell.length_b   1.000
_cell.length_c   1.000
_cell.angle_alpha   90.00
_cell.angle_beta   90.00
_cell.angle_gamma   90.00
#
_symmetry.space_group_name_H-M   'P 1'
#
loop_
_entity.id
_entity.type
_entity.pdbx_description
1 polymer ?
#
loop_
_entity_poly.entity_id
_entity_poly.type
_entity_poly.pdbx_seq_one_letter_code
_entity_poly.pdbx_strand_id
1 'polypeptide(L)'
;MKDGIPDEGNTESMRATIFQIVPPPGSVIVNLAALYADRQFCEAMQSRFAEIPSFDDGAGSYWDIEQEVVLEIDTVEQADIYSMGGESSDFDTLMLVTAFLAFGPDMTKAQWDEFRNRAESLRHEAGKRWLDPDAFRRSLARVQQHVPRLLEKKRAQDAAKATQRVD
;
A
#
# COMPACT_ATOMS: atom_id res chain seq x y z
N MET A 1 -6.07 18.14 -0.53
CA MET A 1 -4.71 17.65 -0.20
C MET A 1 -4.10 18.63 0.77
N LYS A 2 -4.03 18.28 2.04
CA LYS A 2 -3.21 18.97 3.03
C LYS A 2 -2.43 17.84 3.72
N ASP A 3 -1.11 17.96 3.73
CA ASP A 3 -0.20 17.09 4.50
C ASP A 3 -0.17 15.59 4.12
N GLY A 4 -0.54 15.23 2.88
CA GLY A 4 -0.37 13.85 2.39
C GLY A 4 -1.25 12.78 3.05
N ILE A 5 -2.02 13.13 4.08
CA ILE A 5 -2.94 12.23 4.77
C ILE A 5 -4.32 12.36 4.12
N PRO A 6 -4.94 11.26 3.63
CA PRO A 6 -6.32 11.28 3.18
C PRO A 6 -7.25 11.66 4.33
N ASP A 7 -8.17 12.60 4.08
CA ASP A 7 -9.17 13.05 5.06
C ASP A 7 -9.92 11.85 5.68
N GLU A 8 -10.01 11.82 7.02
CA GLU A 8 -10.64 10.73 7.80
C GLU A 8 -12.11 10.43 7.43
N GLY A 9 -12.76 11.34 6.71
CA GLY A 9 -14.14 11.20 6.21
C GLY A 9 -14.27 10.55 4.83
N ASN A 10 -13.17 10.28 4.13
CA ASN A 10 -13.17 9.67 2.81
C ASN A 10 -12.57 8.27 2.90
N THR A 11 -13.38 7.29 3.27
CA THR A 11 -13.09 5.85 3.18
C THR A 11 -13.02 5.36 1.72
N GLU A 12 -12.46 6.17 0.82
CA GLU A 12 -11.87 5.65 -0.41
C GLU A 12 -10.65 4.83 -0.02
N SER A 13 -10.92 3.57 0.33
CA SER A 13 -10.02 2.42 0.45
C SER A 13 -8.56 2.77 0.14
N MET A 14 -7.70 2.86 1.16
CA MET A 14 -6.26 2.98 0.93
C MET A 14 -5.78 1.79 0.09
N ARG A 15 -5.60 2.02 -1.21
CA ARG A 15 -4.94 1.07 -2.12
C ARG A 15 -3.44 1.22 -1.92
N ALA A 16 -2.91 0.58 -0.89
CA ALA A 16 -1.48 0.55 -0.65
C ALA A 16 -0.83 -0.46 -1.61
N THR A 17 0.23 -0.08 -2.33
CA THR A 17 1.08 -1.06 -3.03
C THR A 17 2.31 -1.26 -2.16
N ILE A 18 2.58 -2.51 -1.76
CA ILE A 18 3.84 -2.85 -1.10
C ILE A 18 4.84 -3.22 -2.18
N PHE A 19 5.98 -2.53 -2.16
CA PHE A 19 7.12 -2.87 -2.98
C PHE A 19 8.12 -3.72 -2.18
N GLN A 20 8.74 -4.68 -2.84
CA GLN A 20 9.90 -5.39 -2.33
C GLN A 20 11.10 -4.97 -3.15
N ILE A 21 12.17 -4.57 -2.46
CA ILE A 21 13.47 -4.35 -3.08
C ILE A 21 14.41 -5.43 -2.59
N VAL A 22 15.12 -6.06 -3.52
CA VAL A 22 16.29 -6.88 -3.20
C VAL A 22 17.51 -6.00 -3.44
N PRO A 23 18.16 -5.49 -2.39
CA PRO A 23 19.31 -4.61 -2.56
C PRO A 23 20.43 -5.33 -3.32
N PRO A 24 21.07 -4.70 -4.32
CA PRO A 24 22.17 -5.33 -5.02
C PRO A 24 23.35 -5.61 -4.08
N PRO A 25 24.21 -6.60 -4.38
CA PRO A 25 25.35 -6.95 -3.53
C PRO A 25 26.20 -5.72 -3.20
N GLY A 26 26.48 -5.50 -1.91
CA GLY A 26 27.23 -4.35 -1.42
C GLY A 26 26.39 -3.14 -1.01
N SER A 27 25.07 -3.19 -1.20
CA SER A 27 24.16 -2.16 -0.70
C SER A 27 23.87 -2.33 0.79
N VAL A 28 23.60 -1.23 1.48
CA VAL A 28 23.23 -1.21 2.90
C VAL A 28 21.83 -0.61 3.05
N ILE A 29 20.99 -1.27 3.84
CA ILE A 29 19.71 -0.70 4.28
C ILE A 29 19.99 0.07 5.56
N VAL A 30 19.79 1.39 5.53
CA VAL A 30 20.02 2.26 6.69
C VAL A 30 18.69 2.44 7.42
N ASN A 31 18.70 2.15 8.73
CA ASN A 31 17.59 2.51 9.60
C ASN A 31 17.84 3.93 10.12
N LEU A 32 17.16 4.92 9.53
CA LEU A 32 17.35 6.32 9.88
C LEU A 32 17.03 6.61 11.35
N ALA A 33 16.00 5.98 11.94
CA ALA A 33 15.70 6.16 13.36
C ALA A 33 16.85 5.67 14.25
N ALA A 34 17.45 4.53 13.92
CA ALA A 34 18.63 4.04 14.64
C ALA A 34 19.85 4.96 14.44
N LEU A 35 20.00 5.51 13.23
CA LEU A 35 21.10 6.41 12.88
C LEU A 35 21.00 7.75 13.63
N TYR A 36 19.81 8.35 13.69
CA TYR A 36 19.56 9.60 14.43
C TYR A 36 19.59 9.40 15.95
N ALA A 37 19.39 8.18 16.44
CA ALA A 37 19.63 7.84 17.84
C ALA A 37 21.12 7.70 18.19
N ASP A 38 22.01 7.56 17.20
CA ASP A 38 23.45 7.48 17.41
C ASP A 38 24.04 8.87 17.61
N ARG A 39 24.58 9.10 18.82
CA ARG A 39 25.16 10.39 19.18
C ARG A 39 26.37 10.78 18.33
N GLN A 40 27.25 9.82 18.01
CA GLN A 40 28.47 10.10 17.26
C GLN A 40 28.13 10.49 15.81
N PHE A 41 27.14 9.83 15.23
CA PHE A 41 26.60 10.18 13.92
C PHE A 41 26.04 11.61 13.92
N CYS A 42 25.18 11.94 14.87
CA CYS A 42 24.55 13.26 14.96
C CYS A 42 25.59 14.38 15.15
N GLU A 43 26.59 14.17 16.02
CA GLU A 43 27.69 15.11 16.22
C GLU A 43 28.54 15.27 14.94
N ALA A 44 28.87 14.17 14.26
CA ALA A 44 29.62 14.21 13.01
C ALA A 44 28.87 14.93 11.90
N MET A 45 27.58 14.63 11.73
CA MET A 45 26.72 15.25 10.72
C MET A 45 26.58 16.76 10.97
N GLN A 46 26.35 17.17 12.22
CA GLN A 46 26.30 18.59 12.59
C GLN A 46 27.65 19.29 12.41
N SER A 47 28.78 18.61 12.63
CA SER A 47 30.11 19.21 12.42
C SER A 47 30.45 19.41 10.95
N ARG A 48 29.78 18.70 10.03
CA ARG A 48 30.07 18.65 8.59
C ARG A 48 28.90 19.09 7.72
N PHE A 49 27.85 19.69 8.29
CA PHE A 49 26.62 20.00 7.57
C PHE A 49 26.85 20.83 6.29
N ALA A 50 27.81 21.75 6.32
CA ALA A 50 28.18 22.58 5.17
C ALA A 50 28.80 21.80 4.00
N GLU A 51 29.26 20.57 4.23
CA GLU A 51 29.80 19.66 3.21
C GLU A 51 28.73 18.73 2.63
N ILE A 52 27.53 18.68 3.24
CA ILE A 52 26.43 17.82 2.83
C ILE A 52 25.55 18.59 1.83
N PRO A 53 25.50 18.18 0.55
CA PRO A 53 24.64 18.83 -0.44
C PRO A 53 23.18 18.80 -0.01
N SER A 54 22.48 19.92 -0.13
CA SER A 54 21.06 20.04 0.23
C SER A 54 20.73 19.59 1.66
N PHE A 55 21.67 19.79 2.61
CA PHE A 55 21.44 19.50 4.03
C PHE A 55 20.17 20.17 4.56
N ASP A 56 20.00 21.47 4.28
CA ASP A 56 18.87 22.25 4.75
C ASP A 56 17.54 21.77 4.14
N ASP A 57 17.56 21.27 2.91
CA ASP A 57 16.39 20.68 2.25
C ASP A 57 16.06 19.27 2.75
N GLY A 58 16.95 18.66 3.56
CA GLY A 58 16.85 17.29 4.05
C GLY A 58 16.98 17.23 5.58
N ALA A 59 18.07 16.60 6.05
CA ALA A 59 18.31 16.35 7.47
C ALA A 59 18.22 17.62 8.36
N GLY A 60 18.57 18.79 7.83
CA GLY A 60 18.49 20.06 8.55
C GLY A 60 17.07 20.54 8.84
N SER A 61 16.10 20.21 7.98
CA SER A 61 14.69 20.57 8.16
C SER A 61 13.86 19.48 8.82
N TYR A 62 14.13 18.21 8.50
CA TYR A 62 13.24 17.10 8.86
C TYR A 62 13.80 16.18 9.95
N TRP A 63 15.12 16.11 10.14
CA TRP A 63 15.77 15.24 11.13
C TRP A 63 15.18 13.80 11.14
N ASP A 64 14.66 13.32 12.28
CA ASP A 64 13.97 12.02 12.43
C ASP A 64 12.43 12.13 12.39
N ILE A 65 11.88 13.32 12.14
CA ILE A 65 10.44 13.59 12.20
C ILE A 65 9.71 12.77 11.15
N GLU A 66 10.31 12.66 9.97
CA GLU A 66 9.86 11.80 8.90
C GLU A 66 10.51 10.42 9.10
N GLN A 67 9.78 9.46 9.69
CA GLN A 67 10.19 8.05 9.74
C GLN A 67 10.05 7.38 8.36
N GLU A 68 10.52 8.07 7.32
CA GLU A 68 10.43 7.63 5.94
C GLU A 68 11.66 6.81 5.56
N VAL A 69 11.42 5.74 4.81
CA VAL A 69 12.49 5.01 4.14
C VAL A 69 12.57 5.56 2.72
N VAL A 70 13.56 6.41 2.47
CA VAL A 70 13.81 6.94 1.12
C VAL A 70 14.57 5.88 0.32
N LEU A 71 13.95 5.42 -0.76
CA LEU A 71 14.53 4.48 -1.71
C LEU A 71 14.68 5.20 -3.04
N GLU A 72 15.92 5.30 -3.53
CA GLU A 72 16.14 5.70 -4.91
C GLU A 72 15.74 4.54 -5.81
N ILE A 73 14.64 4.71 -6.55
CA ILE A 73 14.11 3.73 -7.48
C ILE A 73 13.99 4.41 -8.84
N ASP A 74 14.95 4.16 -9.74
CA ASP A 74 14.95 4.71 -11.10
C ASP A 74 13.68 4.32 -11.87
N THR A 75 13.27 3.06 -11.71
CA THR A 75 12.08 2.49 -12.35
C THR A 75 11.44 1.45 -11.45
N VAL A 76 10.12 1.48 -11.32
CA VAL A 76 9.34 0.43 -10.65
C VAL A 76 8.77 -0.50 -11.71
N GLU A 77 9.13 -1.78 -11.65
CA GLU A 77 8.58 -2.84 -12.48
C GLU A 77 7.50 -3.64 -11.74
N GLN A 78 6.72 -4.43 -12.49
CA GLN A 78 5.72 -5.31 -11.90
C GLN A 78 6.34 -6.33 -10.94
N ALA A 79 7.59 -6.74 -11.19
CA ALA A 79 8.35 -7.66 -10.33
C ALA A 79 8.68 -7.05 -8.96
N ASP A 80 8.71 -5.73 -8.84
CA ASP A 80 8.99 -5.04 -7.57
C ASP A 80 7.74 -4.94 -6.68
N ILE A 81 6.56 -5.27 -7.21
CA ILE A 81 5.32 -5.29 -6.43
C ILE A 81 5.29 -6.58 -5.61
N TYR A 82 5.49 -6.45 -4.30
CA TYR A 82 5.33 -7.54 -3.35
C TYR A 82 3.85 -7.89 -3.14
N SER A 83 3.02 -6.85 -3.04
CA SER A 83 1.60 -7.00 -2.81
C SER A 83 0.84 -5.78 -3.31
N MET A 84 -0.29 -6.03 -3.96
CA MET A 84 -1.32 -5.02 -4.18
C MET A 84 -2.28 -5.09 -3.01
N GLY A 85 -2.28 -4.04 -2.20
CA GLY A 85 -3.29 -3.85 -1.16
C GLY A 85 -4.68 -3.85 -1.78
N GLY A 86 -5.59 -4.48 -1.05
CA GLY A 86 -7.00 -4.51 -1.37
C GLY A 86 -7.77 -4.71 -0.08
N GLU A 87 -9.02 -4.24 -0.07
CA GLU A 87 -9.94 -4.53 1.01
C GLU A 87 -10.16 -6.05 1.08
N SER A 88 -9.47 -6.70 2.00
CA SER A 88 -9.98 -7.93 2.56
C SER A 88 -10.96 -7.56 3.65
N SER A 89 -12.25 -7.72 3.38
CA SER A 89 -13.27 -7.67 4.43
C SER A 89 -12.86 -8.59 5.58
N ASP A 90 -13.04 -8.12 6.80
CA ASP A 90 -12.87 -8.97 7.97
C ASP A 90 -13.86 -10.15 7.92
N PHE A 91 -13.62 -11.14 8.77
CA PHE A 91 -14.45 -12.34 8.83
C PHE A 91 -15.93 -12.01 9.04
N ASP A 92 -16.25 -11.09 9.95
CA ASP A 92 -17.64 -10.80 10.30
C ASP A 92 -18.36 -10.08 9.16
N THR A 93 -17.69 -9.20 8.43
CA THR A 93 -18.19 -8.56 7.21
C THR A 93 -18.44 -9.59 6.10
N LEU A 94 -17.51 -10.52 5.86
CA LEU A 94 -17.72 -11.62 4.91
C LEU A 94 -18.89 -12.52 5.33
N MET A 95 -19.02 -12.80 6.62
CA MET A 95 -20.11 -13.59 7.16
C MET A 95 -21.46 -12.90 6.93
N LEU A 96 -21.57 -11.60 7.18
CA LEU A 96 -22.80 -10.84 6.97
C LEU A 96 -23.24 -10.85 5.50
N VAL A 97 -22.32 -10.56 4.58
CA VAL A 97 -22.63 -10.57 3.14
C VAL A 97 -23.03 -11.96 2.67
N THR A 98 -22.31 -13.00 3.10
CA THR A 98 -22.61 -14.37 2.69
C THR A 98 -23.94 -14.85 3.27
N ALA A 99 -24.23 -14.50 4.53
CA ALA A 99 -25.49 -14.84 5.18
C ALA A 99 -26.68 -14.14 4.51
N PHE A 100 -26.52 -12.86 4.14
CA PHE A 100 -27.51 -12.13 3.37
C PHE A 100 -27.78 -12.79 2.02
N LEU A 101 -26.73 -13.24 1.30
CA LEU A 101 -26.89 -13.94 0.03
C LEU A 101 -27.55 -15.33 0.18
N ALA A 102 -27.31 -16.02 1.29
CA ALA A 102 -27.83 -17.36 1.53
C ALA A 102 -29.27 -17.37 2.08
N PHE A 103 -29.59 -16.45 2.98
CA PHE A 103 -30.84 -16.44 3.75
C PHE A 103 -31.73 -15.22 3.51
N GLY A 104 -31.22 -14.20 2.81
CA GLY A 104 -31.94 -12.95 2.57
C GLY A 104 -31.97 -12.01 3.78
N PRO A 105 -32.71 -10.89 3.68
CA PRO A 105 -32.80 -9.87 4.72
C PRO A 105 -33.49 -10.34 6.01
N ASP A 106 -34.36 -11.35 5.93
CA ASP A 106 -35.18 -11.83 7.05
C ASP A 106 -34.53 -12.97 7.85
N MET A 107 -33.20 -13.08 7.81
CA MET A 107 -32.46 -14.11 8.52
C MET A 107 -32.73 -14.05 10.03
N THR A 108 -33.14 -15.18 10.60
CA THR A 108 -33.33 -15.30 12.05
C THR A 108 -32.01 -15.39 12.79
N LYS A 109 -32.01 -15.02 14.08
CA LYS A 109 -30.84 -15.16 14.94
C LYS A 109 -30.31 -16.60 15.02
N ALA A 110 -31.20 -17.59 15.06
CA ALA A 110 -30.81 -19.01 15.10
C ALA A 110 -30.06 -19.43 13.82
N GLN A 111 -30.54 -18.98 12.65
CA GLN A 111 -29.86 -19.22 11.37
C GLN A 111 -28.49 -18.53 11.31
N TRP A 112 -28.40 -17.29 11.82
CA TRP A 112 -27.11 -16.59 11.93
C TRP A 112 -26.12 -17.34 12.82
N ASP A 113 -26.54 -17.75 14.02
CA ASP A 113 -25.67 -18.43 14.97
C ASP A 113 -25.20 -19.78 14.42
N GLU A 114 -26.08 -20.56 13.79
CA GLU A 114 -25.72 -21.82 13.13
C GLU A 114 -24.75 -21.59 11.96
N PHE A 115 -25.04 -20.61 11.10
CA PHE A 115 -24.22 -20.29 9.94
C PHE A 115 -22.81 -19.83 10.34
N ARG A 116 -22.72 -18.94 11.34
CA ARG A 116 -21.46 -18.46 11.89
C ARG A 116 -20.66 -19.61 12.51
N ASN A 117 -21.29 -20.45 13.32
CA ASN A 117 -20.63 -21.60 13.95
C ASN A 117 -20.04 -22.57 12.93
N ARG A 118 -20.74 -22.82 11.81
CA ARG A 118 -20.23 -23.66 10.72
C ARG A 118 -19.05 -23.03 9.97
N ALA A 119 -19.02 -21.71 9.87
CA ALA A 119 -17.96 -20.98 9.18
C ALA A 119 -16.77 -20.63 10.08
N GLU A 120 -16.87 -20.82 11.39
CA GLU A 120 -15.85 -20.41 12.37
C GLU A 120 -14.48 -21.04 12.09
N SER A 121 -14.44 -22.29 11.59
CA SER A 121 -13.19 -22.93 11.18
C SER A 121 -12.46 -22.18 10.07
N LEU A 122 -13.16 -21.36 9.27
CA LEU A 122 -12.62 -20.56 8.18
C LEU A 122 -12.18 -19.17 8.64
N ARG A 123 -12.27 -18.82 9.94
CA ARG A 123 -11.88 -17.49 10.42
C ARG A 123 -10.44 -17.10 10.05
N HIS A 124 -9.53 -18.07 10.13
CA HIS A 124 -8.12 -17.89 9.77
C HIS A 124 -7.90 -17.65 8.26
N GLU A 125 -8.91 -17.91 7.43
CA GLU A 125 -8.89 -17.65 5.99
C GLU A 125 -9.34 -16.23 5.62
N ALA A 126 -9.94 -15.49 6.55
CA ALA A 126 -10.39 -14.12 6.34
C ALA A 126 -9.33 -13.09 6.76
N GLY A 127 -9.50 -11.83 6.35
CA GLY A 127 -8.54 -10.76 6.64
C GLY A 127 -7.39 -10.71 5.63
N LYS A 128 -6.21 -10.25 6.07
CA LYS A 128 -5.09 -9.70 5.25
C LYS A 128 -4.37 -10.72 4.32
N ARG A 129 -5.13 -11.51 3.57
CA ARG A 129 -4.64 -12.41 2.52
C ARG A 129 -3.91 -11.68 1.40
N TRP A 130 -4.04 -10.37 1.26
CA TRP A 130 -3.26 -9.61 0.28
C TRP A 130 -1.74 -9.70 0.54
N LEU A 131 -1.30 -10.02 1.77
CA LEU A 131 0.12 -10.32 2.08
C LEU A 131 0.56 -11.75 1.68
N ASP A 132 -0.38 -12.61 1.27
CA ASP A 132 -0.08 -13.97 0.81
C ASP A 132 0.39 -13.93 -0.67
N PRO A 133 1.59 -14.46 -1.00
CA PRO A 133 2.12 -14.48 -2.36
C PRO A 133 1.19 -15.14 -3.39
N ASP A 134 0.41 -16.16 -2.99
CA ASP A 134 -0.55 -16.82 -3.88
C ASP A 134 -1.77 -15.95 -4.15
N ALA A 135 -2.24 -15.22 -3.14
CA ALA A 135 -3.33 -14.27 -3.29
C ALA A 135 -2.91 -13.07 -4.14
N PHE A 136 -1.66 -12.59 -3.99
CA PHE A 136 -1.07 -11.59 -4.87
C PHE A 136 -1.03 -12.10 -6.31
N ARG A 137 -0.47 -13.29 -6.57
CA ARG A 137 -0.42 -13.90 -7.91
C ARG A 137 -1.80 -14.00 -8.58
N ARG A 138 -2.82 -14.44 -7.83
CA ARG A 138 -4.21 -14.50 -8.32
C ARG A 138 -4.76 -13.12 -8.67
N SER A 139 -4.50 -12.13 -7.82
CA SER A 139 -4.94 -10.74 -8.06
C SER A 139 -4.23 -10.14 -9.27
N LEU A 140 -2.94 -10.38 -9.40
CA LEU A 140 -2.12 -9.96 -10.53
C LEU A 140 -2.63 -10.53 -11.84
N ALA A 141 -2.94 -11.82 -11.89
CA ALA A 141 -3.49 -12.48 -13.07
C ALA A 141 -4.83 -11.85 -13.52
N ARG A 142 -5.72 -11.52 -12.57
CA ARG A 142 -6.99 -10.82 -12.90
C ARG A 142 -6.74 -9.42 -13.45
N VAL A 143 -5.82 -8.67 -12.85
CA VAL A 143 -5.50 -7.31 -13.33
C VAL A 143 -4.86 -7.36 -14.72
N GLN A 144 -3.94 -8.30 -14.96
CA GLN A 144 -3.25 -8.50 -16.25
C GLN A 144 -4.23 -8.71 -17.40
N GLN A 145 -5.33 -9.44 -17.18
CA GLN A 145 -6.38 -9.62 -18.20
C GLN A 145 -7.03 -8.30 -18.65
N HIS A 146 -6.98 -7.26 -17.82
CA HIS A 146 -7.56 -5.96 -18.11
C HIS A 146 -6.54 -4.94 -18.60
N VAL A 147 -5.23 -5.21 -18.52
CA VAL A 147 -4.16 -4.27 -18.88
C VAL A 147 -4.32 -3.69 -20.28
N PRO A 148 -4.55 -4.48 -21.35
CA PRO A 148 -4.67 -3.91 -22.70
C PRO A 148 -5.79 -2.85 -22.80
N ARG A 149 -6.96 -3.15 -22.24
CA ARG A 149 -8.10 -2.24 -22.20
C ARG A 149 -7.83 -0.99 -21.37
N LEU A 150 -7.12 -1.13 -20.25
CA LEU A 150 -6.75 0.01 -19.39
C LEU A 150 -5.73 0.93 -20.07
N LEU A 151 -4.77 0.38 -20.79
CA LEU A 151 -3.79 1.14 -21.58
C LEU A 151 -4.47 1.91 -22.72
N GLU A 152 -5.44 1.32 -23.40
CA GLU A 152 -6.27 2.04 -24.39
C GLU A 152 -7.03 3.21 -23.77
N LYS A 153 -7.70 2.99 -22.63
CA LYS A 153 -8.39 4.07 -21.91
C LYS A 153 -7.44 5.19 -21.52
N LYS A 154 -6.26 4.85 -21.00
CA LYS A 154 -5.26 5.84 -20.60
C LYS A 154 -4.77 6.67 -21.80
N ARG A 155 -4.47 6.02 -22.94
CA ARG A 155 -4.11 6.71 -24.19
C ARG A 155 -5.19 7.67 -24.66
N ALA A 156 -6.46 7.26 -24.61
CA ALA A 156 -7.59 8.13 -24.98
C ALA A 156 -7.72 9.34 -24.04
N GLN A 157 -7.53 9.14 -22.73
CA GLN A 157 -7.55 10.23 -21.74
C GLN A 157 -6.40 11.22 -21.96
N ASP A 158 -5.20 10.74 -22.26
CA ASP A 158 -4.03 11.58 -22.49
C ASP A 158 -4.16 12.38 -23.79
N ALA A 159 -4.69 11.78 -24.84
CA ALA A 159 -5.02 12.48 -26.08
C ALA A 159 -6.06 13.59 -25.84
N ALA A 160 -7.13 13.31 -25.08
CA ALA A 160 -8.15 14.31 -24.76
C ALA A 160 -7.60 15.48 -23.91
N LYS A 161 -6.72 15.19 -22.94
CA LYS A 161 -6.03 16.22 -22.13
C LYS A 161 -5.05 17.05 -22.95
N ALA A 162 -4.38 16.45 -23.93
CA ALA A 162 -3.48 17.17 -24.82
C ALA A 162 -4.26 18.16 -25.72
N THR A 163 -5.42 17.75 -26.25
CA THR A 163 -6.28 18.63 -27.05
C THR A 163 -6.83 19.81 -26.24
N GLN A 164 -7.23 19.59 -24.98
CA GLN A 164 -7.73 20.65 -24.09
C GLN A 164 -6.67 21.67 -23.62
N ARG A 165 -5.38 21.41 -23.81
CA ARG A 165 -4.30 22.34 -23.43
C ARG A 165 -3.86 23.26 -24.57
N VAL A 166 -4.40 23.07 -25.77
CA VAL A 166 -4.03 23.81 -26.99
C VAL A 166 -5.07 24.87 -27.35
N ASP A 167 -6.20 24.91 -26.63
CA ASP A 167 -7.22 25.97 -26.67
C ASP A 167 -7.08 26.91 -25.45
#